data_AF-A0A6S7J8V0-F1
#
_entry.id   AF-A0A6S7J8V0-F1
#
_cell.length_a   1.000
_cell.length_b   1.000
_cell.length_c   1.000
_cell.angle_alpha   90.00
_cell.angle_beta   90.00
_cell.angle_gamma   90.00
#
_symmetry.space_group_name_H-M   'P 1'
#
loop_
_entity.id
_entity.type
_entity.pdbx_description
1 polymer ?
#
loop_
_entity_poly.entity_id
_entity_poly.type
_entity_poly.pdbx_seq_one_letter_code
_entity_poly.pdbx_strand_id
1 'polypeptide(L)'
;MHDGVYNVKVLEKSLNVLLKRHITFSELKTIRIAFEVYECQDLSGMEVCPHIILRALKMCGRVISPRKLMDCIKHMPRDVPDRLTLYEFIELVPMCERICDVNVKLQKQADVKRRRRSNVSELADFQEILLQEEKKQTDFLDDDYEQSFFRPSFEDKPTWRVPPEDVINNEEWMKHVRTLF
;
A
#
# COMPACT_ATOMS: atom_id res chain seq x y z
N MET A 1 -21.09 0.91 14.06
CA MET A 1 -21.67 -0.43 14.32
C MET A 1 -21.70 -1.17 13.00
N HIS A 2 -21.06 -2.34 12.94
CA HIS A 2 -21.06 -3.19 11.75
C HIS A 2 -22.48 -3.74 11.50
N ASP A 3 -23.13 -3.24 10.46
CA ASP A 3 -24.46 -3.67 10.03
C ASP A 3 -24.39 -4.49 8.73
N GLY A 4 -25.55 -4.85 8.18
CA GLY A 4 -25.61 -5.58 6.91
C GLY A 4 -24.98 -4.82 5.75
N VAL A 5 -25.15 -3.49 5.71
CA VAL A 5 -24.63 -2.62 4.65
C VAL A 5 -23.10 -2.57 4.71
N TYR A 6 -22.54 -2.45 5.91
CA TYR A 6 -21.10 -2.53 6.16
C TYR A 6 -20.51 -3.84 5.64
N ASN A 7 -21.13 -4.97 5.97
CA ASN A 7 -20.65 -6.29 5.55
C ASN A 7 -20.67 -6.43 4.02
N VAL A 8 -21.72 -5.93 3.36
CA VAL A 8 -21.79 -5.91 1.89
C VAL A 8 -20.63 -5.10 1.32
N LYS A 9 -20.37 -3.88 1.83
CA LYS A 9 -19.24 -3.06 1.36
C LYS A 9 -17.89 -3.75 1.56
N VAL A 10 -17.65 -4.37 2.72
CA VAL A 10 -16.41 -5.12 2.97
C VAL A 10 -16.24 -6.26 1.98
N LEU A 11 -17.30 -7.03 1.70
CA LEU A 11 -17.27 -8.12 0.73
C LEU A 11 -17.02 -7.60 -0.69
N GLU A 12 -17.72 -6.56 -1.12
CA GLU A 12 -17.55 -5.95 -2.44
C GLU A 12 -16.12 -5.44 -2.66
N LYS A 13 -15.56 -4.68 -1.71
CA LYS A 13 -14.18 -4.19 -1.82
C LYS A 13 -13.17 -5.33 -1.80
N SER A 14 -13.37 -6.33 -0.94
CA SER A 14 -12.53 -7.53 -0.88
C SER A 14 -12.51 -8.28 -2.21
N LEU A 15 -13.69 -8.54 -2.80
CA LEU A 15 -13.79 -9.20 -4.10
C LEU A 15 -13.14 -8.36 -5.20
N ASN A 16 -13.32 -7.04 -5.18
CA ASN A 16 -12.72 -6.14 -6.17
C ASN A 16 -11.18 -6.20 -6.14
N VAL A 17 -10.54 -6.16 -4.96
CA VAL A 17 -9.07 -6.22 -4.86
C VAL A 17 -8.52 -7.61 -5.20
N LEU A 18 -9.27 -8.67 -4.91
CA LEU A 18 -8.91 -10.05 -5.27
C LEU A 18 -9.01 -10.27 -6.78
N LEU A 19 -10.11 -9.86 -7.41
CA LEU A 19 -10.34 -10.02 -8.86
C LEU A 19 -9.31 -9.24 -9.69
N LYS A 20 -8.90 -8.06 -9.22
CA LYS A 20 -7.83 -7.27 -9.84
C LYS A 20 -6.43 -7.83 -9.60
N ARG A 21 -6.31 -8.93 -8.82
CA ARG A 21 -5.03 -9.55 -8.42
C ARG A 21 -4.07 -8.56 -7.73
N HIS A 22 -4.60 -7.51 -7.10
CA HIS A 22 -3.79 -6.55 -6.34
C HIS A 22 -3.29 -7.15 -5.02
N ILE A 23 -4.10 -8.05 -4.45
CA ILE A 23 -3.96 -8.63 -3.13
C ILE A 23 -4.38 -10.10 -3.20
N THR A 24 -3.69 -10.99 -2.51
CA THR A 24 -4.03 -12.40 -2.34
C THR A 24 -5.00 -12.61 -1.16
N PHE A 25 -5.68 -13.75 -1.10
CA PHE A 25 -6.56 -14.06 0.03
C PHE A 25 -5.80 -14.06 1.38
N SER A 26 -4.55 -14.51 1.38
CA SER A 26 -3.69 -14.47 2.57
C SER A 26 -3.38 -13.03 2.99
N GLU A 27 -3.01 -12.16 2.05
CA GLU A 27 -2.81 -10.73 2.34
C GLU A 27 -4.10 -10.07 2.84
N LEU A 28 -5.27 -10.44 2.31
CA LEU A 28 -6.56 -9.91 2.78
C LEU A 28 -6.85 -10.29 4.25
N LYS A 29 -6.51 -11.52 4.65
CA LYS A 29 -6.58 -11.94 6.06
C LYS A 29 -5.65 -11.11 6.94
N THR A 30 -4.42 -10.85 6.47
CA THR A 30 -3.47 -9.98 7.19
C THR A 30 -3.98 -8.55 7.30
N ILE A 31 -4.61 -8.01 6.26
CA ILE A 31 -5.23 -6.67 6.27
C ILE A 31 -6.31 -6.58 7.35
N ARG A 32 -7.17 -7.61 7.43
CA ARG A 32 -8.21 -7.66 8.45
C ARG A 32 -7.61 -7.67 9.86
N ILE A 33 -6.60 -8.51 10.11
CA ILE A 33 -5.93 -8.57 11.42
C ILE A 33 -5.26 -7.24 11.75
N ALA A 34 -4.54 -6.65 10.78
CA ALA A 34 -3.87 -5.37 10.97
C ALA A 34 -4.86 -4.24 11.29
N PHE A 35 -6.04 -4.25 10.66
CA PHE A 35 -7.10 -3.29 10.94
C PHE A 35 -7.68 -3.48 12.34
N GLU A 36 -8.06 -4.71 12.71
CA GLU A 36 -8.63 -5.03 14.02
C GLU A 36 -7.70 -4.64 15.19
N VAL A 37 -6.38 -4.71 15.00
CA VAL A 37 -5.39 -4.29 16.01
C VAL A 37 -5.44 -2.78 16.32
N TYR A 38 -5.81 -1.95 15.34
CA TYR A 38 -5.86 -0.49 15.47
C TYR A 38 -7.27 0.08 15.39
N GLU A 39 -8.29 -0.77 15.32
CA GLU A 39 -9.69 -0.38 15.34
C GLU A 39 -10.05 0.21 16.71
N CYS A 40 -10.86 1.27 16.71
CA CYS A 40 -11.35 1.85 17.95
C CYS A 40 -12.27 0.87 18.70
N GLN A 41 -12.30 0.95 20.03
CA GLN A 41 -13.09 0.05 20.88
C GLN A 41 -14.60 0.06 20.57
N ASP A 42 -15.09 1.15 19.97
CA ASP A 42 -16.48 1.33 19.55
C ASP A 42 -16.82 0.64 18.21
N LEU A 43 -15.83 0.00 17.57
CA LEU A 43 -15.96 -0.66 16.26
C LEU A 43 -16.54 0.29 15.20
N SER A 44 -16.13 1.56 15.27
CA SER A 44 -16.47 2.60 14.28
C SER A 44 -15.41 2.74 13.17
N GLY A 45 -14.31 2.00 13.30
CA GLY A 45 -13.15 2.04 12.42
C GLY A 45 -11.88 2.50 13.11
N MET A 46 -10.81 2.67 12.33
CA MET A 46 -9.51 3.13 12.78
C MET A 46 -9.47 4.66 12.77
N GLU A 47 -8.82 5.29 13.75
CA GLU A 47 -8.64 6.75 13.75
C GLU A 47 -7.79 7.20 12.56
N VAL A 48 -8.19 8.30 11.91
CA VAL A 48 -7.42 8.93 10.82
C VAL A 48 -6.21 9.68 11.37
N CYS A 49 -5.27 8.91 11.90
CA CYS A 49 -3.98 9.37 12.39
C CYS A 49 -2.88 8.73 11.54
N PRO A 50 -2.00 9.51 10.88
CA PRO A 50 -0.98 8.98 9.97
C PRO A 50 -0.13 7.88 10.61
N HIS A 51 0.26 8.06 11.87
CA HIS A 51 1.10 7.09 12.59
C HIS A 51 0.40 5.74 12.80
N ILE A 52 -0.90 5.75 13.08
CA ILE A 52 -1.68 4.53 13.29
C ILE A 52 -1.83 3.79 11.96
N ILE A 53 -2.25 4.51 10.91
CA ILE A 53 -2.46 3.94 9.58
C ILE A 53 -1.16 3.39 8.99
N LEU A 54 -0.04 4.10 9.13
CA LEU A 54 1.27 3.62 8.67
C LEU A 54 1.69 2.34 9.39
N ARG A 55 1.41 2.20 10.69
CA ARG A 55 1.68 0.96 11.43
C ARG A 55 0.81 -0.20 10.95
N ALA A 56 -0.48 0.05 10.69
CA ALA A 56 -1.38 -0.95 10.12
C ALA A 56 -0.91 -1.40 8.72
N LEU A 57 -0.50 -0.46 7.86
CA LEU A 57 0.05 -0.76 6.53
C LEU A 57 1.34 -1.58 6.62
N LYS A 58 2.23 -1.26 7.57
CA LYS A 58 3.45 -2.04 7.80
C LYS A 58 3.17 -3.48 8.20
N MET A 59 2.16 -3.73 9.03
CA MET A 59 1.72 -5.10 9.35
C MET A 59 1.25 -5.86 8.10
N CYS A 60 0.73 -5.14 7.10
CA CYS A 60 0.36 -5.69 5.80
C CYS A 60 1.54 -5.86 4.83
N GLY A 61 2.78 -5.54 5.24
CA GLY A 61 3.95 -5.56 4.36
C GLY A 61 3.99 -4.40 3.36
N ARG A 62 3.25 -3.32 3.64
CA ARG A 62 3.06 -2.17 2.74
C ARG A 62 3.63 -0.90 3.33
N VAL A 63 4.05 -0.01 2.46
CA VAL A 63 4.59 1.31 2.82
C VAL A 63 4.14 2.35 1.80
N ILE A 64 4.01 3.58 2.27
CA ILE A 64 3.60 4.74 1.48
C ILE A 64 4.22 5.98 2.14
N SER A 65 4.51 7.00 1.32
CA SER A 65 4.86 8.33 1.83
C SER A 65 3.76 8.83 2.79
N PRO A 66 4.10 9.36 3.97
CA PRO A 66 3.13 9.95 4.87
C PRO A 66 2.32 11.09 4.21
N ARG A 67 2.96 11.88 3.35
CA ARG A 67 2.28 12.96 2.60
C ARG A 67 1.28 12.38 1.60
N LYS A 68 1.74 11.44 0.76
CA LYS A 68 0.88 10.73 -0.21
C LYS A 68 -0.30 10.04 0.47
N LEU A 69 -0.07 9.43 1.64
CA LEU A 69 -1.12 8.79 2.44
C LEU A 69 -2.21 9.79 2.83
N MET A 70 -1.83 10.94 3.37
CA MET A 70 -2.78 11.97 3.79
C MET A 70 -3.52 12.56 2.60
N ASP A 71 -2.85 12.75 1.46
CA ASP A 71 -3.51 13.18 0.23
C ASP A 71 -4.50 12.13 -0.29
N CYS A 72 -4.14 10.84 -0.27
CA CYS A 72 -5.06 9.76 -0.63
C CYS A 72 -6.31 9.76 0.28
N ILE A 73 -6.14 9.87 1.59
CA ILE A 73 -7.24 9.86 2.56
C ILE A 73 -8.12 11.11 2.41
N LYS A 74 -7.52 12.28 2.16
CA LYS A 74 -8.27 13.53 1.97
C LYS A 74 -9.23 13.47 0.80
N HIS A 75 -8.87 12.76 -0.27
CA HIS A 75 -9.70 12.61 -1.48
C HIS A 75 -10.57 11.35 -1.47
N MET A 76 -10.44 10.48 -0.46
CA MET A 76 -11.26 9.29 -0.32
C MET A 76 -12.64 9.67 0.22
N PRO A 77 -13.75 9.22 -0.40
CA PRO A 77 -15.07 9.38 0.19
C PRO A 77 -15.11 8.60 1.50
N ARG A 78 -15.46 9.28 2.59
CA ARG A 78 -15.54 8.68 3.93
C ARG A 78 -16.98 8.60 4.40
N ASP A 79 -17.36 7.43 4.89
CA ASP A 79 -18.68 7.24 5.51
C ASP A 79 -18.73 7.81 6.93
N VAL A 80 -17.61 7.69 7.67
CA VAL A 80 -17.48 8.16 9.05
C VAL A 80 -16.40 9.23 9.10
N PRO A 81 -16.72 10.48 9.51
CA PRO A 81 -15.72 11.52 9.69
C PRO A 81 -14.63 11.06 10.65
N ASP A 82 -13.37 11.35 10.30
CA ASP A 82 -12.18 11.08 11.12
C ASP A 82 -11.92 9.61 11.50
N ARG A 83 -12.68 8.69 10.88
CA ARG A 83 -12.44 7.25 10.92
C ARG A 83 -12.16 6.72 9.53
N LEU A 84 -11.34 5.67 9.49
CA LEU A 84 -11.12 4.85 8.33
C LEU A 84 -11.75 3.48 8.63
N THR A 85 -12.77 3.13 7.87
CA THR A 85 -13.45 1.83 7.97
C THR A 85 -12.64 0.73 7.27
N LEU A 86 -12.96 -0.53 7.53
CA LEU A 86 -12.22 -1.65 6.95
C LEU A 86 -12.27 -1.67 5.42
N TYR A 87 -13.42 -1.38 4.83
CA TYR A 87 -13.56 -1.40 3.37
C TYR A 87 -12.82 -0.24 2.71
N GLU A 88 -12.76 0.94 3.34
CA GLU A 88 -11.90 2.06 2.91
C GLU A 88 -10.41 1.70 3.04
N PHE A 89 -10.03 1.03 4.14
CA PHE A 89 -8.67 0.55 4.34
C PHE A 89 -8.26 -0.50 3.29
N ILE A 90 -9.15 -1.42 2.93
CA ILE A 90 -8.93 -2.39 1.84
C ILE A 90 -8.70 -1.66 0.50
N GLU A 91 -9.37 -0.54 0.24
CA GLU A 91 -9.14 0.27 -0.96
C GLU A 91 -7.83 1.05 -0.94
N LEU A 92 -7.35 1.43 0.25
CA LEU A 92 -6.09 2.13 0.43
C LEU A 92 -4.87 1.23 0.18
N VAL A 93 -4.93 -0.04 0.62
CA VAL A 93 -3.78 -0.96 0.57
C VAL A 93 -3.18 -1.11 -0.84
N PRO A 94 -3.95 -1.27 -1.93
CA PRO A 94 -3.44 -1.33 -3.30
C PRO A 94 -2.70 -0.06 -3.76
N MET A 95 -2.93 1.09 -3.12
CA MET A 95 -2.24 2.35 -3.46
C MET A 95 -0.82 2.42 -2.85
N CYS A 96 -0.51 1.48 -1.96
CA CYS A 96 0.76 1.41 -1.24
C CYS A 96 1.74 0.45 -1.92
N GLU A 97 3.02 0.79 -1.87
CA GLU A 97 4.09 -0.07 -2.37
C GLU A 97 4.37 -1.21 -1.38
N ARG A 98 4.91 -2.33 -1.88
CA ARG A 98 5.42 -3.38 -1.01
C ARG A 98 6.74 -2.94 -0.42
N ILE A 99 6.94 -3.18 0.88
CA ILE A 99 8.19 -2.83 1.58
C ILE A 99 9.41 -3.45 0.89
N CYS A 100 9.29 -4.68 0.42
CA CYS A 100 10.37 -5.38 -0.29
C CYS A 100 10.80 -4.65 -1.57
N ASP A 101 9.85 -4.12 -2.34
CA ASP A 101 10.13 -3.44 -3.61
C ASP A 101 10.85 -2.11 -3.35
N VAL A 102 10.44 -1.37 -2.31
CA VAL A 102 11.07 -0.12 -1.88
C VAL A 102 12.50 -0.36 -1.38
N ASN A 103 12.71 -1.41 -0.59
CA ASN A 103 14.05 -1.78 -0.11
C ASN A 103 15.02 -2.09 -1.27
N VAL A 104 14.53 -2.77 -2.31
CA VAL A 104 15.33 -3.03 -3.52
C VAL A 104 15.68 -1.73 -4.24
N LYS A 105 14.76 -0.77 -4.34
CA LYS A 105 15.02 0.55 -4.95
C LYS A 105 16.09 1.33 -4.15
N LEU A 106 15.97 1.36 -2.83
CA LEU A 106 16.94 2.01 -1.93
C LEU A 106 18.34 1.41 -2.08
N GLN A 107 18.45 0.09 -2.10
CA GLN A 107 19.74 -0.59 -2.27
C GLN A 107 20.38 -0.25 -3.61
N LYS A 108 19.62 -0.26 -4.71
CA LYS A 108 20.12 0.16 -6.03
C LYS A 108 20.63 1.60 -6.03
N GLN A 109 19.92 2.52 -5.38
CA GLN A 109 20.36 3.92 -5.28
C GLN A 109 21.65 4.06 -4.47
N ALA A 110 21.79 3.31 -3.37
CA ALA A 110 23.01 3.29 -2.58
C ALA A 110 24.21 2.74 -3.38
N ASP A 111 24.01 1.69 -4.18
CA ASP A 111 25.05 1.12 -5.03
C ASP A 111 25.51 2.08 -6.14
N VAL A 112 24.57 2.82 -6.75
CA VAL A 112 24.90 3.88 -7.72
C VAL A 112 25.71 5.00 -7.06
N LYS A 113 25.33 5.45 -5.87
CA LYS A 113 26.12 6.45 -5.11
C LYS A 113 27.53 5.95 -4.81
N ARG A 114 27.68 4.68 -4.38
CA ARG A 114 28.98 4.05 -4.12
C ARG A 114 29.87 4.00 -5.37
N ARG A 115 29.33 3.59 -6.52
CA ARG A 115 30.06 3.55 -7.80
C ARG A 115 30.50 4.94 -8.29
N ARG A 116 29.74 6.00 -7.97
CA ARG A 116 30.15 7.38 -8.29
C ARG A 116 31.24 7.91 -7.35
N ARG A 117 31.23 7.49 -6.09
CA ARG A 117 32.21 7.88 -5.06
C ARG A 117 33.52 7.08 -5.12
N SER A 118 33.59 5.95 -5.81
CA SER A 118 34.81 5.09 -5.85
C SER A 118 36.05 5.73 -6.46
N ASN A 119 35.96 6.95 -7.00
CA ASN A 119 37.11 7.71 -7.52
C ASN A 119 37.67 8.74 -6.51
N VAL A 120 37.05 8.89 -5.33
CA VAL A 120 37.53 9.78 -4.26
C VAL A 120 37.29 9.08 -2.93
N SER A 121 38.37 8.85 -2.16
CA SER A 121 38.28 8.32 -0.79
C SER A 121 37.66 9.37 0.14
N GLU A 122 36.38 9.67 -0.03
CA GLU A 122 35.64 10.54 0.88
C GLU A 122 35.24 9.75 2.13
N LEU A 123 35.49 10.36 3.29
CA LEU A 123 34.94 9.93 4.58
C LEU A 123 33.44 9.65 4.40
N ALA A 124 33.01 8.43 4.74
CA ALA A 124 31.62 8.08 4.69
C ALA A 124 30.81 9.07 5.54
N ASP A 125 29.70 9.57 5.01
CA ASP A 125 28.80 10.42 5.76
C ASP A 125 28.19 9.61 6.90
N PHE A 126 28.76 9.74 8.10
CA PHE A 126 28.33 9.02 9.29
C PHE A 126 26.88 9.34 9.65
N GLN A 127 26.37 10.50 9.26
CA GLN A 127 24.98 10.88 9.49
C GLN A 127 24.03 10.04 8.62
N GLU A 128 24.42 9.71 7.38
CA GLU A 128 23.69 8.79 6.51
C GLU A 128 23.71 7.35 7.06
N ILE A 129 24.79 6.94 7.73
CA ILE A 129 24.91 5.60 8.34
C ILE A 129 24.03 5.48 9.59
N LEU A 130 24.03 6.51 10.44
CA LEU A 130 23.31 6.52 11.73
C LEU A 130 21.79 6.73 11.59
N LEU A 131 21.30 7.13 10.41
CA LEU A 131 19.87 7.23 10.14
C LEU A 131 19.19 5.87 10.20
N GLN A 132 18.12 5.78 10.99
CA GLN A 132 17.26 4.60 11.12
C GLN A 132 16.65 4.23 9.75
N GLU A 133 16.59 2.93 9.43
CA GLU A 133 16.12 2.42 8.14
C GLU A 133 14.72 2.93 7.77
N GLU A 134 13.83 3.00 8.75
CA GLU A 134 12.48 3.55 8.60
C GLU A 134 12.47 5.01 8.12
N LYS A 135 13.39 5.83 8.65
CA LYS A 135 13.52 7.22 8.23
C LYS A 135 14.03 7.31 6.79
N LYS A 136 15.02 6.49 6.43
CA LYS A 136 15.52 6.40 5.04
C LYS A 136 14.43 6.01 4.04
N GLN A 137 13.59 5.05 4.41
CA GLN A 137 12.43 4.66 3.59
C GLN A 137 11.42 5.80 3.44
N THR A 138 11.13 6.50 4.54
CA THR A 138 10.16 7.59 4.55
C THR A 138 10.63 8.76 3.69
N ASP A 139 11.88 9.20 3.89
CA ASP A 139 12.49 10.30 3.13
C ASP A 139 12.53 9.95 1.63
N PHE A 140 12.92 8.72 1.28
CA PHE A 140 12.91 8.25 -0.11
C PHE A 140 11.53 8.27 -0.75
N LEU A 141 10.50 7.86 -0.02
CA LEU A 141 9.12 7.83 -0.54
C LEU A 141 8.54 9.24 -0.67
N ASP A 142 8.86 10.15 0.25
CA ASP A 142 8.47 11.55 0.15
C ASP A 142 9.18 12.22 -1.04
N ASP A 143 10.48 11.98 -1.22
CA ASP A 143 11.26 12.49 -2.36
C ASP A 143 10.70 11.97 -3.70
N ASP A 144 10.39 10.67 -3.80
CA ASP A 144 9.80 10.08 -5.01
C ASP A 144 8.41 10.66 -5.29
N TYR A 145 7.61 10.89 -4.24
CA TYR A 145 6.30 11.51 -4.37
C TYR A 145 6.40 12.97 -4.84
N GLU A 146 7.30 13.78 -4.27
CA GLU A 146 7.53 15.16 -4.72
C GLU A 146 7.97 15.21 -6.19
N GLN A 147 8.89 14.34 -6.59
CA GLN A 147 9.37 14.27 -7.97
C GLN A 147 8.28 13.85 -8.96
N SER A 148 7.28 13.08 -8.52
CA SER A 148 6.17 12.67 -9.37
C SER A 148 5.31 13.84 -9.86
N PHE A 149 5.27 14.96 -9.13
CA PHE A 149 4.56 16.18 -9.57
C PHE A 149 5.28 16.94 -10.70
N PHE A 150 6.59 16.74 -10.84
CA PHE A 150 7.42 17.47 -11.82
C PHE A 150 7.74 16.66 -13.07
N ARG A 151 7.34 15.38 -13.14
CA ARG A 151 7.51 14.58 -14.36
C ARG A 151 6.42 14.96 -15.37
N PRO A 152 6.77 15.45 -16.59
CA PRO A 152 5.78 15.67 -17.62
C PRO A 152 5.15 14.32 -17.99
N SER A 153 3.82 14.25 -17.99
CA SER A 153 3.02 13.06 -18.28
C SER A 153 3.26 12.52 -19.70
N PHE A 154 4.40 11.89 -19.93
CA PHE A 154 4.64 11.04 -21.08
C PHE A 154 4.21 9.63 -20.69
N GLU A 155 2.92 9.35 -20.90
CA GLU A 155 2.33 8.01 -20.89
C GLU A 155 2.74 7.11 -19.71
N ASP A 156 2.49 7.56 -18.48
CA ASP A 156 2.46 6.65 -17.34
C ASP A 156 1.20 5.79 -17.42
N LYS A 157 1.26 4.70 -18.20
CA LYS A 157 0.47 3.52 -17.85
C LYS A 157 0.85 3.19 -16.41
N PRO A 158 -0.11 3.10 -15.46
CA PRO A 158 0.22 2.73 -14.10
C PRO A 158 0.97 1.41 -14.14
N THR A 159 2.24 1.43 -13.74
CA THR A 159 3.20 0.30 -13.77
C THR A 159 2.76 -0.89 -12.91
N TRP A 160 1.59 -0.81 -12.29
CA TRP A 160 0.95 -1.85 -11.48
C TRP A 160 0.00 -2.76 -12.25
N ARG A 161 -0.09 -2.64 -13.58
CA ARG A 161 -0.88 -3.58 -14.40
C ARG A 161 0.02 -4.32 -15.36
N VAL A 162 0.27 -5.59 -15.04
CA VAL A 162 -0.08 -6.78 -15.84
C VAL A 162 0.47 -7.99 -15.06
N PRO A 163 -0.39 -8.84 -14.45
CA PRO A 163 0.03 -10.18 -14.04
C PRO A 163 0.54 -10.93 -15.28
N PRO A 164 1.56 -11.80 -15.18
CA PRO A 164 2.02 -12.60 -16.31
C PRO A 164 0.83 -13.27 -17.01
N GLU A 165 0.80 -13.19 -18.35
CA GLU A 165 -0.19 -13.83 -19.22
C GLU A 165 -0.03 -15.35 -19.15
N ASP A 166 -0.32 -15.94 -18.00
CA ASP A 166 -0.45 -17.38 -17.87
C ASP A 166 -1.55 -17.67 -16.84
N VAL A 167 -2.50 -18.48 -17.30
CA VAL A 167 -3.47 -19.27 -16.53
C VAL A 167 -4.64 -18.50 -15.91
N ILE A 168 -5.81 -18.53 -16.55
CA ILE A 168 -6.88 -19.55 -16.37
C ILE A 168 -8.06 -19.10 -17.24
N ASN A 169 -8.55 -20.00 -18.10
CA ASN A 169 -9.71 -19.82 -18.95
C ASN A 169 -10.98 -19.54 -18.09
N ASN A 170 -11.44 -18.29 -18.07
CA ASN A 170 -12.49 -17.77 -17.18
C ASN A 170 -13.87 -18.44 -17.36
N GLU A 171 -14.06 -19.24 -18.42
CA GLU A 171 -15.34 -19.89 -18.70
C GLU A 171 -15.63 -21.10 -17.81
N GLU A 172 -14.61 -21.80 -17.30
CA GLU A 172 -14.83 -23.01 -16.48
C GLU A 172 -15.23 -22.69 -15.05
N TRP A 173 -14.69 -21.60 -14.47
CA TRP A 173 -15.01 -21.20 -13.10
C TRP A 173 -16.44 -20.64 -12.98
N MET A 174 -16.90 -19.90 -13.99
CA MET A 174 -18.28 -19.40 -14.06
C MET A 174 -19.32 -20.53 -14.21
N LYS A 175 -18.98 -21.66 -14.84
CA LYS A 175 -19.86 -22.82 -14.94
C LYS A 175 -20.03 -23.53 -13.60
N HIS A 176 -18.96 -23.65 -12.80
CA HIS A 176 -19.02 -24.31 -11.48
C HIS A 176 -19.84 -23.53 -10.45
N VAL A 177 -19.83 -22.20 -10.50
CA VAL A 177 -20.59 -21.36 -9.57
C VAL A 177 -22.10 -21.41 -9.87
N ARG A 178 -22.50 -21.60 -11.14
CA ARG A 178 -23.92 -21.70 -11.52
C ARG A 178 -24.57 -23.04 -11.19
N THR A 179 -23.77 -24.09 -10.95
CA THR A 179 -24.29 -25.41 -10.54
C THR A 179 -24.51 -25.53 -9.03
N LEU A 180 -24.16 -24.51 -8.24
CA LEU A 180 -24.29 -24.51 -6.79
C LEU A 180 -25.42 -23.60 -6.27
N PHE A 181 -26.25 -23.04 -7.16
CA PHE A 181 -27.47 -22.29 -6.85
C PHE A 181 -28.66 -22.80 -7.65
#